data_AF-A0AAV9L6I9-F1
#
_entry.id   AF-A0AAV9L6I9-F1
#
_cell.length_a   1.000
_cell.length_b   1.000
_cell.length_c   1.000
_cell.angle_alpha   90.00
_cell.angle_beta   90.00
_cell.angle_gamma   90.00
#
_symmetry.space_group_name_H-M   'P 1'
#
loop_
_entity.id
_entity.type
_entity.pdbx_description
1 polymer ?
#
loop_
_entity_poly.entity_id
_entity_poly.type
_entity_poly.pdbx_seq_one_letter_code
_entity_poly.pdbx_strand_id
1 'polypeptide(L)' 'MRLIMADRTVKRPIGILQDVLVKVESFIFSTDFVILDCEVDFEVCIILGRPFVATGRALVDMERGQMKF' A
#
# COMPACT_ATOMS: atom_id res chain seq x y z
N MET A 1 12.07 12.53 -3.38
CA MET A 1 10.61 12.43 -3.14
C MET A 1 10.33 12.69 -1.66
N ARG A 2 9.21 13.34 -1.32
CA ARG A 2 8.74 13.52 0.06
C ARG A 2 7.27 13.10 0.12
N LEU A 3 6.90 12.37 1.17
CA LEU A 3 5.52 11.92 1.40
C LEU A 3 4.91 12.74 2.53
N ILE A 4 3.66 13.18 2.34
CA ILE A 4 2.85 13.78 3.39
C ILE A 4 1.93 12.69 3.91
N MET A 5 2.08 12.35 5.19
CA MET A 5 1.30 11.32 5.87
C MET A 5 -0.05 11.87 6.34
N ALA A 6 -0.98 11.01 6.75
CA ALA A 6 -2.31 11.41 7.20
C ALA A 6 -2.28 12.30 8.46
N ASP A 7 -1.27 12.10 9.33
CA ASP A 7 -0.98 12.92 10.50
C ASP A 7 -0.25 14.24 10.17
N ARG A 8 -0.11 14.54 8.87
CA ARG A 8 0.59 15.71 8.31
C ARG A 8 2.11 15.71 8.53
N THR A 9 2.69 14.62 9.03
CA THR A 9 4.15 14.50 9.07
C THR A 9 4.70 14.33 7.65
N VAL A 10 5.94 14.80 7.46
CA VAL A 10 6.65 14.66 6.19
C VAL A 10 7.72 13.58 6.35
N LYS A 11 7.61 12.51 5.57
CA LYS A 11 8.56 11.40 5.60
C LYS A 11 9.36 11.34 4.30
N ARG A 12 10.64 10.98 4.43
CA ARG A 12 11.54 10.72 3.29
C ARG A 12 11.61 9.21 3.08
N PRO A 13 11.28 8.71 1.89
CA PRO A 13 11.50 7.31 1.55
C PRO A 13 12.96 6.89 1.73
N ILE A 14 13.18 5.66 2.18
CA ILE A 14 14.49 4.99 2.15
C ILE A 14 14.82 4.58 0.72
N GLY A 15 13.81 4.08 -0.01
CA GLY A 15 13.96 3.57 -1.36
C GLY A 15 12.62 3.28 -2.03
N ILE A 16 12.70 2.82 -3.26
CA ILE A 16 11.56 2.35 -4.05
C ILE A 16 11.91 0.94 -4.51
N LEU A 17 11.00 0.00 -4.30
CA LEU A 17 11.06 -1.34 -4.84
C LEU A 17 10.16 -1.40 -6.06
N GLN A 18 10.73 -1.70 -7.23
CA GLN A 18 10.03 -1.66 -8.51
C GLN A 18 9.59 -3.05 -8.97
N ASP A 19 8.49 -3.11 -9.72
CA ASP A 19 7.97 -4.32 -10.39
C ASP A 19 7.78 -5.53 -9.46
N VAL A 20 7.26 -5.28 -8.26
CA VAL A 20 7.00 -6.32 -7.26
C VAL A 20 5.72 -7.06 -7.59
N LEU A 21 5.82 -8.39 -7.69
CA LEU A 21 4.65 -9.25 -7.79
C LEU A 21 4.00 -9.46 -6.42
N VAL A 22 2.77 -8.97 -6.27
CA VAL A 22 1.94 -9.11 -5.08
C VAL A 22 0.84 -10.11 -5.37
N LYS A 23 0.78 -11.18 -4.59
CA LYS A 23 -0.32 -12.15 -4.64
C LYS A 23 -1.43 -11.72 -3.67
N VAL A 24 -2.64 -11.55 -4.18
CA VAL A 24 -3.85 -11.28 -3.39
C VAL A 24 -4.88 -12.36 -3.75
N GLU A 25 -5.22 -13.21 -2.78
CA GLU A 25 -6.01 -14.42 -3.00
C GLU A 25 -5.47 -15.27 -4.17
N SER A 26 -6.21 -15.33 -5.29
CA SER A 26 -5.85 -16.05 -6.51
C SER A 26 -5.19 -15.16 -7.58
N PHE A 27 -5.15 -13.85 -7.38
CA PHE A 27 -4.62 -12.87 -8.34
C PHE A 27 -3.17 -12.50 -8.05
N ILE A 28 -2.45 -12.11 -9.10
CA ILE A 28 -1.09 -11.58 -9.00
C ILE A 28 -1.07 -10.22 -9.71
N PHE A 29 -0.62 -9.19 -9.00
CA PHE A 29 -0.48 -7.83 -9.51
C PHE A 29 0.98 -7.41 -9.46
N SER A 30 1.47 -6.72 -10.50
CA SER A 30 2.74 -6.01 -10.42
C SER A 30 2.53 -4.61 -9.88
N THR A 31 3.35 -4.16 -8.92
CA THR A 31 3.31 -2.80 -8.40
C THR A 31 4.64 -2.36 -7.81
N ASP A 32 4.82 -1.06 -7.68
CA ASP A 32 5.97 -0.47 -7.00
C ASP A 32 5.63 -0.16 -5.54
N PHE A 33 6.59 -0.36 -4.64
CA PHE A 33 6.48 0.01 -3.22
C PHE A 33 7.47 1.08 -2.84
N VAL A 34 7.03 2.01 -1.99
CA VAL A 34 7.91 2.96 -1.33
C VAL A 34 8.30 2.39 0.03
N ILE A 35 9.60 2.26 0.28
CA ILE A 35 10.13 1.80 1.56
C ILE A 35 10.29 3.02 2.47
N LEU A 36 9.74 2.95 3.69
CA LEU A 36 9.73 4.04 4.65
C LEU A 36 10.32 3.60 5.99
N ASP A 37 11.10 4.47 6.62
CA ASP A 37 11.47 4.32 8.03
C ASP A 37 10.42 5.02 8.90
N CYS A 38 9.64 4.22 9.64
CA CYS A 38 8.61 4.72 10.54
C CYS A 38 8.33 3.74 11.67
N GLU A 39 8.02 4.30 12.84
CA GLU A 39 7.38 3.55 13.91
C GLU A 39 5.99 3.15 13.43
N VAL A 40 5.76 1.85 13.31
CA VAL A 40 4.48 1.24 12.95
C VAL A 40 4.15 0.17 13.98
N ASP A 41 2.86 0.00 14.27
CA ASP A 41 2.41 -1.22 14.93
C ASP A 41 2.77 -2.41 14.02
N PHE A 42 3.35 -3.45 14.62
CA PHE A 42 3.82 -4.65 13.91
C PHE A 42 2.72 -5.33 13.06
N GLU A 43 1.46 -5.01 13.29
CA GLU A 43 0.31 -5.53 12.55
C GLU A 43 0.13 -4.91 11.15
N VAL A 44 0.70 -3.74 10.85
CA VAL A 44 0.50 -3.03 9.56
C VAL A 44 1.82 -2.72 8.85
N CYS A 45 2.48 -3.77 8.35
CA CYS A 45 3.73 -3.62 7.61
C CYS A 45 3.56 -3.13 6.15
N ILE A 46 2.35 -3.16 5.58
CA ILE A 46 2.09 -2.82 4.17
C ILE A 46 0.87 -1.91 4.05
N ILE A 47 1.04 -0.77 3.39
CA ILE A 47 -0.05 0.17 3.09
C ILE A 47 -0.38 0.09 1.60
N LEU A 48 -1.59 -0.36 1.27
CA LEU A 48 -2.10 -0.36 -0.10
C LEU A 48 -2.72 0.99 -0.43
N GLY A 49 -2.06 1.75 -1.29
CA GLY A 49 -2.58 3.03 -1.76
C GLY A 49 -3.75 2.86 -2.74
N ARG A 50 -4.52 3.93 -2.94
CA ARG A 50 -5.59 4.01 -3.96
C ARG A 50 -5.16 3.55 -5.36
N PRO A 51 -3.93 3.84 -5.84
CA PRO A 51 -3.48 3.35 -7.15
C PRO A 51 -3.49 1.82 -7.26
N PHE A 52 -3.03 1.10 -6.23
CA PHE A 52 -3.03 -0.37 -6.25
C PHE A 52 -4.45 -0.94 -6.28
N VAL A 53 -5.32 -0.39 -5.44
CA VAL A 53 -6.76 -0.74 -5.40
C VAL A 53 -7.41 -0.52 -6.77
N ALA A 54 -7.06 0.58 -7.45
CA ALA A 54 -7.57 0.88 -8.80
C ALA A 54 -7.05 -0.09 -9.87
N THR A 55 -5.78 -0.52 -9.80
CA THR A 55 -5.20 -1.51 -10.72
C THR A 55 -5.98 -2.82 -10.71
N GLY A 56 -6.32 -3.31 -9.52
CA GLY A 56 -7.12 -4.51 -9.34
C GLY A 56 -8.62 -4.33 -9.55
N ARG A 57 -9.09 -3.11 -9.83
CA ARG A 57 -10.52 -2.73 -9.85
C ARG A 57 -11.26 -3.18 -8.59
N ALA A 58 -10.56 -3.13 -7.45
CA ALA A 58 -11.04 -3.72 -6.22
C ALA A 58 -12.25 -2.95 -5.68
N LEU A 59 -13.22 -3.71 -5.17
CA LEU A 59 -14.35 -3.20 -4.41
C LEU A 59 -13.95 -3.15 -2.93
N VAL A 60 -14.07 -1.96 -2.32
CA VAL A 60 -13.74 -1.75 -0.91
C VAL A 60 -15.05 -1.62 -0.12
N ASP A 61 -15.28 -2.55 0.79
CA ASP A 61 -16.34 -2.47 1.80
C ASP A 61 -15.76 -1.85 3.07
N MET A 62 -16.07 -0.57 3.29
CA MET A 62 -15.57 0.22 4.41
C MET A 62 -16.20 -0.20 5.74
N GLU A 63 -17.43 -0.68 5.74
CA GLU A 63 -18.13 -1.09 6.95
C GLU A 63 -17.55 -2.40 7.49
N ARG A 64 -17.25 -3.33 6.58
CA ARG A 64 -16.72 -4.66 6.93
C ARG A 64 -15.19 -4.72 6.96
N GLY A 65 -14.51 -3.68 6.49
CA GLY A 65 -13.04 -3.64 6.36
C GLY A 65 -12.52 -4.68 5.36
N GLN A 66 -13.26 -4.93 4.28
CA GLN A 66 -12.94 -5.97 3.30
C GLN A 66 -12.63 -5.37 1.93
N MET A 67 -11.72 -6.01 1.20
CA MET A 67 -11.48 -5.74 -0.21
C MET A 67 -11.75 -7.00 -1.03
N LYS A 68 -12.37 -6.81 -2.19
CA LYS A 68 -12.55 -7.86 -3.20
C LYS A 68 -11.91 -7.43 -4.50
N PHE A 69 -11.06 -8.29 -5.03
CA PHE A 69 -10.37 -8.14 -6.31
C PHE A 69 -11.07 -8.97 -7.39
#